data_AF-A0A5C3KAH5-F1
#
_entry.id   AF-A0A5C3KAH5-F1
#
_cell.length_a   1.000
_cell.length_b   1.000
_cell.length_c   1.000
_cell.angle_alpha   90.00
_cell.angle_beta   90.00
_cell.angle_gamma   90.00
#
_symmetry.space_group_name_H-M   'P 1'
#
loop_
_entity.id
_entity.type
_entity.pdbx_description
1 polymer ?
#
loop_
_entity_poly.entity_id
_entity_poly.type
_entity_poly.pdbx_seq_one_letter_code
_entity_poly.pdbx_strand_id
1 'polypeptide(L)'
;MRFLGVPHIQGTSPPAWEFSNINDKQIGRAIRKMKPYKATMTGTIPNSVFINAKDMLIPYLGPLFRATHNLPYYLDIWALTETLVLKKPGKPDYCAPGAW
;
A
#
# COMPACT_ATOMS: atom_id res chain seq x y z
N MET A 1 -14.64 23.47 9.87
CA MET A 1 -15.21 22.11 10.00
C MET A 1 -15.11 21.68 11.46
N ARG A 2 -16.24 21.54 12.17
CA ARG A 2 -16.29 21.00 13.54
C ARG A 2 -16.18 19.48 13.44
N PHE A 3 -15.17 18.88 14.06
CA PHE A 3 -15.19 17.44 14.33
C PHE A 3 -16.33 17.18 15.33
N LEU A 4 -17.42 16.59 14.86
CA LEU A 4 -18.49 16.12 15.74
C LEU A 4 -17.87 15.08 16.68
N GLY A 5 -18.09 15.26 17.98
CA GLY A 5 -17.55 14.36 19.01
C GLY A 5 -17.91 12.91 18.70
N VAL A 6 -16.91 12.03 18.77
CA VAL A 6 -17.08 10.59 18.59
C VAL A 6 -18.11 10.11 19.62
N PRO A 7 -19.24 9.49 19.22
CA PRO A 7 -20.22 9.01 20.17
C PRO A 7 -19.58 7.95 21.07
N HIS A 8 -19.83 8.05 22.37
CA HIS A 8 -19.34 7.08 23.35
C HIS A 8 -20.10 5.77 23.17
N ILE A 9 -19.53 4.84 22.41
CA ILE A 9 -20.02 3.47 22.25
C ILE A 9 -19.70 2.71 23.54
N GLN A 10 -20.70 2.48 24.40
CA GLN A 10 -20.52 1.68 25.61
C GLN A 10 -20.29 0.21 25.22
N GLY A 11 -19.13 -0.36 25.55
CA GLY A 11 -18.81 -1.78 25.33
C GLY A 11 -17.50 -2.07 24.58
N THR A 12 -16.77 -1.06 24.11
CA THR A 12 -15.45 -1.30 23.49
C THR A 12 -14.41 -1.62 24.56
N SER A 13 -13.92 -2.86 24.58
CA SER A 13 -12.71 -3.24 25.32
C SER A 13 -11.55 -2.30 24.96
N PRO A 14 -10.64 -2.00 25.90
CA PRO A 14 -9.46 -1.19 25.59
C PRO A 14 -8.68 -1.82 24.42
N PRO A 15 -8.04 -0.99 23.56
CA PRO A 15 -7.28 -1.49 22.44
C PRO A 15 -6.18 -2.44 22.95
N ALA A 16 -6.08 -3.62 22.33
CA ALA A 16 -5.11 -4.63 22.73
C ALA A 16 -3.65 -4.21 22.47
N TRP A 17 -3.43 -3.13 21.72
CA TRP A 17 -2.13 -2.59 21.38
C TRP A 17 -2.21 -1.09 21.10
N GLU A 18 -1.12 -0.39 21.36
CA GLU A 18 -0.97 1.03 21.07
C GLU A 18 -0.56 1.22 19.60
N PHE A 19 -1.19 2.20 18.93
CA PHE A 19 -0.84 2.54 17.56
C PHE A 19 0.61 3.07 17.51
N SER A 20 1.39 2.58 16.55
CA SER A 20 2.71 3.11 16.25
C SER A 20 2.86 3.36 14.76
N ASN A 21 3.53 4.45 14.45
CA ASN A 21 3.80 4.85 13.07
C ASN A 21 4.70 3.86 12.34
N ILE A 22 4.61 3.88 11.01
CA ILE A 22 5.48 3.07 10.14
C ILE A 22 6.94 3.45 10.35
N ASN A 23 7.78 2.45 10.62
CA ASN A 23 9.22 2.63 10.73
C ASN A 23 9.98 2.11 9.50
N ASP A 24 11.22 2.58 9.37
CA ASP A 24 12.09 2.30 8.23
C ASP A 24 12.42 0.81 8.09
N LYS A 25 12.49 0.07 9.21
CA LYS A 25 12.67 -1.39 9.21
C LYS A 25 11.46 -2.10 8.61
N GLN A 26 10.24 -1.64 8.89
CA GLN A 26 9.02 -2.17 8.27
C GLN A 26 9.01 -1.95 6.76
N ILE A 27 9.39 -0.74 6.30
CA ILE A 27 9.50 -0.41 4.87
C ILE A 27 10.53 -1.31 4.20
N GLY A 28 11.74 -1.44 4.77
CA GLY A 28 12.77 -2.32 4.24
C GLY A 28 12.34 -3.79 4.17
N ARG A 29 11.60 -4.28 5.18
CA ARG A 29 11.02 -5.63 5.15
C ARG A 29 9.97 -5.79 4.06
N ALA A 30 9.15 -4.77 3.80
CA ALA A 30 8.15 -4.78 2.74
C ALA A 30 8.81 -4.82 1.36
N ILE A 31 9.81 -3.96 1.11
CA ILE A 31 10.58 -3.93 -0.14
C ILE A 31 11.22 -5.29 -0.41
N ARG A 32 11.83 -5.93 0.59
CA ARG A 32 12.47 -7.25 0.44
C ARG A 32 11.49 -8.35 0.02
N LYS A 33 10.20 -8.22 0.32
CA LYS A 33 9.17 -9.21 -0.04
C LYS A 33 8.56 -8.96 -1.43
N MET A 34 8.92 -7.87 -2.10
CA MET A 34 8.41 -7.56 -3.44
C MET A 34 8.95 -8.54 -4.49
N LYS A 35 8.12 -8.86 -5.49
CA LYS A 35 8.57 -9.57 -6.69
C LYS A 35 9.13 -8.54 -7.69
N PRO A 36 10.40 -8.66 -8.15
CA PRO A 36 11.07 -7.60 -8.91
C PRO A 36 10.37 -7.14 -10.18
N TYR A 37 9.73 -8.08 -10.88
CA TYR A 37 9.14 -7.86 -12.22
C TYR A 37 7.62 -7.99 -12.21
N LYS A 38 7.00 -7.82 -11.04
CA LYS A 38 5.54 -7.72 -10.97
C LYS A 38 5.13 -6.38 -11.58
N ALA A 39 4.14 -6.42 -12.47
CA ALA A 39 3.57 -5.21 -13.04
C ALA A 39 3.12 -4.25 -11.94
N THR A 40 3.50 -2.99 -12.09
CA THR A 40 3.05 -1.87 -11.28
C THR A 40 2.07 -1.04 -12.11
N MET A 41 1.43 -0.05 -11.48
CA MET A 41 0.60 0.93 -12.20
C MET A 41 1.41 1.59 -13.32
N THR A 42 0.75 1.88 -14.45
CA THR A 42 1.40 2.49 -15.60
C THR A 42 1.98 3.85 -15.21
N GLY A 43 3.24 4.10 -15.58
CA GLY A 43 3.93 5.34 -15.22
C GLY A 43 4.52 5.38 -13.80
N THR A 44 4.39 4.31 -13.00
CA THR A 44 5.03 4.25 -11.67
C THR A 44 6.40 3.56 -11.69
N ILE A 45 7.14 3.76 -10.60
CA ILE A 45 8.45 3.14 -10.38
C ILE A 45 8.29 1.60 -10.27
N PRO A 46 9.07 0.80 -11.01
CA PRO A 46 9.01 -0.65 -10.92
C PRO A 46 9.60 -1.18 -9.61
N ASN A 47 9.11 -2.34 -9.15
CA ASN A 47 9.58 -2.99 -7.92
C ASN A 47 11.09 -3.23 -7.90
N SER A 48 11.71 -3.50 -9.05
CA SER A 48 13.15 -3.72 -9.19
C SER A 48 13.97 -2.51 -8.72
N VAL A 49 13.50 -1.28 -8.93
CA VAL A 49 14.20 -0.06 -8.45
C VAL A 49 14.16 -0.02 -6.93
N PHE A 50 13.01 -0.27 -6.31
CA PHE A 50 12.91 -0.33 -4.85
C PHE A 50 13.84 -1.39 -4.26
N ILE A 51 13.88 -2.58 -4.84
CA ILE A 51 14.71 -3.69 -4.35
C ILE A 51 16.21 -3.35 -4.42
N ASN A 52 16.67 -2.82 -5.55
CA ASN A 52 18.09 -2.56 -5.80
C ASN A 52 18.59 -1.26 -5.15
N ALA A 53 17.72 -0.28 -4.91
CA ALA A 53 18.09 1.03 -4.36
C ALA A 53 17.52 1.28 -2.95
N LYS A 54 17.04 0.24 -2.25
CA LYS A 54 16.33 0.39 -0.96
C LYS A 54 17.11 1.22 0.06
N ASP A 55 18.42 1.05 0.16
CA ASP A 55 19.24 1.68 1.21
C ASP A 55 19.36 3.18 0.97
N MET A 56 19.30 3.61 -0.30
CA MET A 56 19.21 5.02 -0.69
C MET A 56 17.79 5.58 -0.52
N LEU A 57 16.76 4.78 -0.81
CA LEU A 57 15.37 5.24 -0.85
C LEU A 57 14.70 5.32 0.53
N ILE A 58 14.98 4.38 1.43
CA ILE A 58 14.31 4.26 2.73
C ILE A 58 14.35 5.57 3.55
N PRO A 59 15.46 6.31 3.64
CA PRO A 59 15.51 7.59 4.36
C PRO A 59 14.47 8.63 3.87
N TYR A 60 14.06 8.55 2.60
CA TYR A 60 13.06 9.45 2.00
C TYR A 60 11.65 8.86 2.06
N LEU A 61 11.51 7.55 1.91
CA LEU A 61 10.22 6.86 1.97
C LEU A 61 9.62 6.87 3.39
N GLY A 62 10.46 6.77 4.43
CA GLY A 62 10.02 6.78 5.82
C GLY A 62 9.17 8.00 6.18
N PRO A 63 9.68 9.24 6.03
CA PRO A 63 8.92 10.46 6.27
C PRO A 63 7.64 10.54 5.42
N LEU A 64 7.70 10.12 4.15
CA LEU A 64 6.57 10.21 3.23
C LEU A 64 5.42 9.28 3.62
N PHE A 65 5.72 8.05 4.05
CA PHE A 65 4.69 7.14 4.58
C PHE A 65 4.17 7.54 5.96
N ARG A 66 5.00 8.14 6.82
CA ARG A 66 4.51 8.66 8.11
C ARG A 66 3.63 9.90 7.94
N ALA A 67 3.80 10.66 6.87
CA ALA A 67 2.99 11.83 6.58
C ALA A 67 1.49 11.50 6.48
N THR A 68 1.10 10.31 6.00
CA THR A 68 -0.32 9.92 5.93
C THR A 68 -0.99 9.74 7.28
N HIS A 69 -0.21 9.54 8.34
CA HIS A 69 -0.73 9.43 9.70
C HIS A 69 -0.54 10.71 10.50
N ASN A 70 0.56 11.44 10.24
CA ASN A 70 0.90 12.66 10.96
C ASN A 70 0.16 13.90 10.42
N LEU A 71 -0.24 13.88 9.16
CA LEU A 71 -0.99 14.95 8.52
C LEU A 71 -2.43 14.48 8.25
N PRO A 72 -3.43 15.38 8.31
CA PRO A 72 -4.80 15.07 7.92
C PRO A 72 -4.93 15.07 6.39
N TYR A 73 -4.01 14.40 5.70
CA TYR A 73 -3.92 14.39 4.24
C TYR A 73 -3.52 13.00 3.73
N TYR A 74 -4.35 12.48 2.83
CA TYR A 74 -4.13 11.23 2.12
C TYR A 74 -4.24 11.51 0.63
N LEU A 75 -3.28 11.02 -0.15
CA LEU A 75 -3.26 11.24 -1.60
C LEU A 75 -4.34 10.38 -2.27
N ASP A 76 -5.24 10.99 -3.04
CA ASP A 76 -6.32 10.27 -3.74
C ASP A 76 -5.80 9.15 -4.64
N ILE A 77 -4.65 9.38 -5.28
CA ILE A 77 -3.99 8.39 -6.15
C ILE A 77 -3.57 7.11 -5.40
N TRP A 78 -3.39 7.15 -4.08
CA TRP A 78 -3.03 5.97 -3.28
C TRP A 78 -4.24 5.09 -2.96
N ALA A 79 -5.47 5.62 -3.08
CA ALA A 79 -6.69 4.84 -2.98
C ALA A 79 -7.00 4.05 -4.26
N LEU A 80 -6.33 4.36 -5.37
CA LEU A 80 -6.55 3.73 -6.68
C LEU A 80 -5.63 2.53 -6.87
N THR A 81 -6.17 1.45 -7.43
CA THR A 81 -5.39 0.26 -7.82
C THR A 81 -5.67 -0.06 -9.28
N GLU A 82 -4.63 -0.01 -10.12
CA GLU A 82 -4.69 -0.49 -11.49
C GLU A 82 -4.34 -1.98 -11.52
N THR A 83 -5.24 -2.82 -12.06
CA THR A 83 -5.00 -4.25 -12.24
C THR A 83 -5.06 -4.59 -13.71
N LEU A 84 -3.94 -5.01 -14.28
CA LEU A 84 -3.89 -5.51 -15.65
C LEU A 84 -4.54 -6.90 -15.71
N VAL A 85 -5.56 -7.03 -16.56
CA VAL A 85 -6.20 -8.32 -16.86
C VAL A 85 -5.47 -8.95 -18.04
N LEU A 86 -4.66 -9.98 -17.77
CA LEU A 86 -3.84 -10.67 -18.77
C LEU A 86 -4.54 -11.92 -19.29
N LYS A 87 -4.56 -12.07 -20.63
CA LYS A 87 -5.20 -13.22 -21.28
C LYS A 87 -4.32 -14.44 -21.12
N LYS A 88 -4.86 -15.45 -20.43
CA LYS A 88 -4.20 -16.75 -20.34
C LYS A 88 -4.09 -17.36 -21.75
N PRO A 89 -2.90 -17.82 -22.17
CA PRO A 89 -2.75 -18.56 -23.41
C PRO A 89 -3.74 -19.73 -23.45
N GLY A 90 -4.49 -19.87 -24.54
CA GLY A 90 -5.48 -20.95 -24.72
C GLY A 90 -6.84 -20.74 -24.04
N LYS A 91 -7.08 -19.64 -23.32
CA LYS A 91 -8.41 -19.31 -22.76
C LYS A 91 -8.85 -17.91 -23.19
N PRO A 92 -9.50 -17.78 -24.37
CA PRO A 92 -9.81 -16.47 -24.96
C PRO A 92 -11.05 -15.79 -24.39
N ASP A 93 -11.94 -16.54 -23.74
CA ASP A 93 -13.20 -16.05 -23.20
C ASP A 93 -13.11 -15.89 -21.68
N TYR A 94 -13.27 -14.65 -21.21
CA TYR A 94 -13.23 -14.30 -19.78
C TYR A 94 -14.58 -14.44 -19.08
N CYS A 95 -15.66 -14.66 -19.83
CA CYS A 95 -16.97 -14.98 -19.25
C CYS A 95 -17.05 -16.44 -18.79
N ALA A 96 -16.12 -17.30 -19.23
CA ALA A 96 -16.04 -18.69 -18.81
C ALA A 96 -15.48 -18.84 -17.37
N PRO A 97 -16.14 -19.61 -16.47
CA PRO A 97 -15.61 -19.90 -15.15
C PRO A 97 -14.20 -20.50 -15.18
N GLY A 98 -13.27 -19.97 -14.37
CA GLY A 98 -11.88 -20.45 -14.32
C GLY A 98 -10.98 -19.96 -15.46
N ALA A 99 -11.40 -18.93 -16.21
CA ALA A 99 -10.58 -18.22 -17.20
C ALA A 99 -9.70 -17.10 -16.59
N TRP A 100 -10.03 -16.62 -15.39
CA TRP A 100 -9.21 -15.70 -14.57
C TRP A 100 -8.17 -16.45 -13.74
#